data_AF-A0A1D2AIT4-F1
#
_entry.id   AF-A0A1D2AIT4-F1
#
_cell.length_a   1.000
_cell.length_b   1.000
_cell.length_c   1.000
_cell.angle_alpha   90.00
_cell.angle_beta   90.00
_cell.angle_gamma   90.00
#
_symmetry.space_group_name_H-M   'P 1'
#
loop_
_entity.id
_entity.type
_entity.pdbx_description
1 polymer ?
#
loop_
_entity_poly.entity_id
_entity_poly.type
_entity_poly.pdbx_seq_one_letter_code
_entity_poly.pdbx_strand_id
1 'polypeptide(L)'
;FDQFHDQFTRLSNELQLKNQALQSFAEAVRMFEEQQEVLRRFQKEAPEHERKSLEENNHLLQHRLNTLKENKAQLEQDVKGRQAYYKTLEREINGLKLEVAEANKQREQCQMWLTSKGVKKTASTSSSRSHRGRQKKRQK
;
A
#
# COMPACT_ATOMS: atom_id res chain seq x y z
N PHE A 1 -15.80 10.56 1.54
CA PHE A 1 -14.88 10.51 2.70
C PHE A 1 -14.59 9.07 3.09
N ASP A 2 -15.57 8.32 3.60
CA ASP A 2 -15.40 6.92 4.04
C ASP A 2 -14.78 6.01 2.96
N GLN A 3 -15.27 6.09 1.73
CA GLN A 3 -14.71 5.31 0.60
C GLN A 3 -13.23 5.61 0.31
N PHE A 4 -12.81 6.88 0.41
CA PHE A 4 -11.40 7.27 0.23
C PHE A 4 -10.55 6.79 1.41
N HIS A 5 -11.08 6.84 2.63
CA HIS A 5 -10.41 6.34 3.82
C HIS A 5 -10.20 4.82 3.77
N ASP A 6 -11.19 4.07 3.28
CA ASP A 6 -11.09 2.63 3.07
C ASP A 6 -10.02 2.29 2.02
N GLN A 7 -9.99 3.01 0.89
CA GLN A 7 -8.98 2.85 -0.15
C GLN A 7 -7.57 3.15 0.38
N PHE A 8 -7.41 4.23 1.14
CA PHE A 8 -6.15 4.61 1.76
C PHE A 8 -5.63 3.53 2.71
N THR A 9 -6.50 3.01 3.58
CA THR A 9 -6.14 1.94 4.53
C THR A 9 -5.72 0.67 3.80
N ARG A 10 -6.47 0.27 2.76
CA ARG A 10 -6.12 -0.89 1.93
C ARG A 10 -4.75 -0.72 1.26
N LEU A 11 -4.52 0.43 0.63
CA LEU A 11 -3.26 0.75 -0.03
C LEU A 11 -2.07 0.77 0.95
N SER A 12 -2.29 1.29 2.17
CA SER A 12 -1.29 1.30 3.24
C SER A 12 -0.87 -0.13 3.62
N ASN A 13 -1.84 -1.01 3.85
CA ASN A 13 -1.58 -2.42 4.19
C ASN A 13 -0.86 -3.14 3.05
N GLU A 14 -1.28 -2.85 1.82
CA GLU A 14 -0.67 -3.45 0.63
C GLU A 14 0.79 -3.02 0.44
N LEU A 15 1.10 -1.74 0.67
CA LEU A 15 2.47 -1.21 0.68
C LEU A 15 3.32 -1.84 1.78
N GLN A 16 2.76 -2.03 2.97
CA GLN A 16 3.47 -2.70 4.06
C GLN A 16 3.87 -4.13 3.68
N LEU A 17 2.94 -4.92 3.15
CA LEU A 17 3.22 -6.29 2.71
C LEU A 17 4.29 -6.35 1.61
N LYS A 18 4.25 -5.41 0.65
CA LYS A 18 5.26 -5.34 -0.41
C LYS A 18 6.64 -4.95 0.11
N ASN A 19 6.73 -4.04 1.07
CA ASN A 19 7.99 -3.69 1.71
C ASN A 19 8.58 -4.88 2.47
N GLN A 20 7.74 -5.66 3.16
CA GLN A 20 8.18 -6.91 3.79
C GLN A 20 8.69 -7.92 2.75
N ALA A 21 7.97 -8.10 1.64
CA ALA A 21 8.42 -8.96 0.55
C ALA A 21 9.75 -8.50 -0.04
N LEU A 22 10.00 -7.19 -0.18
CA LEU A 22 11.28 -6.64 -0.61
C LEU A 22 12.43 -6.95 0.36
N GLN A 23 12.16 -6.91 1.67
CA GLN A 23 13.14 -7.34 2.67
C GLN A 23 13.46 -8.83 2.53
N SER A 24 12.44 -9.69 2.35
CA SER A 24 12.65 -11.11 2.10
C SER A 24 13.42 -11.38 0.81
N PHE A 25 13.16 -10.62 -0.27
CA PHE A 25 13.98 -10.70 -1.49
C PHE A 25 15.44 -10.29 -1.24
N ALA A 26 15.69 -9.24 -0.47
CA ALA A 26 17.04 -8.81 -0.14
C ALA A 26 17.81 -9.88 0.66
N GLU A 27 17.15 -10.51 1.64
CA GLU A 27 17.71 -11.63 2.39
C GLU A 27 17.98 -12.85 1.49
N ALA A 28 17.05 -13.20 0.60
CA ALA A 28 17.24 -14.28 -0.35
C ALA A 28 18.43 -14.02 -1.28
N VAL A 29 18.54 -12.80 -1.84
CA VAL A 29 19.70 -12.41 -2.66
C VAL A 29 21.00 -12.59 -1.88
N ARG A 30 21.05 -12.14 -0.62
CA ARG A 30 22.24 -12.30 0.24
C ARG A 30 22.59 -13.76 0.46
N MET A 31 21.60 -14.62 0.75
CA MET A 31 21.82 -16.07 0.92
C MET A 31 22.40 -16.73 -0.34
N PHE A 32 21.93 -16.35 -1.52
CA PHE A 32 22.45 -16.87 -2.78
C PHE A 32 23.88 -16.37 -3.08
N GLU A 33 24.20 -15.13 -2.72
CA GLU A 33 25.56 -14.58 -2.83
C GLU A 33 26.54 -15.27 -1.87
N GLU A 34 26.11 -15.55 -0.63
CA GLU A 34 26.86 -16.35 0.34
C GLU A 34 27.09 -17.78 -0.18
N GLN A 35 26.05 -18.40 -0.78
CA GLN A 35 26.15 -19.74 -1.35
C GLN A 35 27.12 -19.79 -2.56
N GLN A 36 27.17 -18.74 -3.38
CA GLN A 36 28.15 -18.64 -4.46
C GLN A 36 29.58 -18.61 -3.93
N GLU A 37 29.83 -17.87 -2.85
CA GLU A 37 31.14 -17.79 -2.24
C GLU A 37 31.57 -19.14 -1.65
N VAL A 38 30.66 -19.86 -1.01
CA VAL A 38 30.91 -21.23 -0.54
C VAL A 38 31.25 -22.15 -1.71
N LEU A 39 30.44 -22.13 -2.78
CA LEU A 39 30.67 -22.98 -3.95
C LEU A 39 32.02 -22.68 -4.63
N ARG A 40 32.44 -21.41 -4.71
CA ARG A 40 33.75 -21.02 -5.24
C ARG A 40 34.91 -21.59 -4.44
N ARG A 41 34.77 -21.74 -3.12
CA ARG A 41 35.80 -22.36 -2.26
C ARG A 41 35.89 -23.85 -2.53
N PHE A 42 34.75 -24.55 -2.55
CA PHE A 42 34.71 -25.98 -2.88
C PHE A 42 35.27 -26.27 -4.28
N GLN A 43 34.96 -25.44 -5.29
CA GLN A 43 35.49 -25.61 -6.65
C GLN A 43 37.03 -25.53 -6.74
N LYS A 44 37.71 -24.82 -5.84
CA LYS A 44 39.18 -24.73 -5.84
C LYS A 44 39.84 -26.02 -5.37
N GLU A 45 39.17 -26.76 -4.49
CA GLU A 45 39.68 -27.98 -3.85
C GLU A 45 39.10 -29.25 -4.49
N ALA A 46 38.15 -29.10 -5.41
CA ALA A 46 37.43 -30.22 -6.01
C ALA A 46 38.30 -31.08 -6.95
N PRO A 47 38.21 -32.41 -6.85
CA PRO A 47 38.84 -33.31 -7.81
C PRO A 47 38.20 -33.17 -9.20
N GLU A 48 38.97 -33.50 -10.25
CA GLU A 48 38.59 -33.22 -11.64
C GLU A 48 37.22 -33.82 -12.04
N HIS A 49 36.90 -35.00 -11.54
CA HIS A 49 35.63 -35.68 -11.81
C HIS A 49 34.40 -34.98 -11.18
N GLU A 50 34.57 -34.12 -10.17
CA GLU A 50 33.51 -33.34 -9.54
C GLU A 50 33.36 -31.92 -10.13
N ARG A 51 34.40 -31.40 -10.80
CA ARG A 51 34.43 -30.01 -11.30
C ARG A 51 33.25 -29.68 -12.21
N LYS A 52 32.90 -30.58 -13.13
CA LYS A 52 31.78 -30.38 -14.06
C LYS A 52 30.44 -30.20 -13.34
N SER A 53 30.16 -31.06 -12.35
CA SER A 53 28.93 -30.97 -11.55
C SER A 53 28.87 -29.67 -10.75
N LEU A 54 30.00 -29.24 -10.17
CA LEU A 54 30.08 -27.98 -9.44
C LEU A 54 29.92 -26.76 -10.36
N GLU A 55 30.39 -26.83 -11.60
CA GLU A 55 30.21 -25.77 -12.61
C GLU A 55 28.74 -25.66 -13.04
N GLU A 56 28.06 -26.78 -13.31
CA GLU A 56 26.62 -26.82 -13.59
C GLU A 56 25.80 -26.23 -12.43
N ASN A 57 26.17 -26.56 -11.18
CA ASN A 57 25.53 -25.98 -9.99
C ASN A 57 25.75 -24.46 -9.91
N ASN A 58 26.96 -23.98 -10.22
CA ASN A 58 27.27 -22.54 -10.22
C ASN A 58 26.41 -21.80 -11.25
N HIS A 59 26.27 -22.34 -12.46
CA HIS A 59 25.39 -21.79 -13.48
C HIS A 59 23.92 -21.72 -13.02
N LEU A 60 23.40 -22.78 -12.41
CA LEU A 60 22.04 -22.80 -11.87
C LEU A 60 21.84 -21.76 -10.76
N LEU A 61 22.83 -21.63 -9.86
CA LEU A 61 22.79 -20.67 -8.77
C LEU A 61 22.82 -19.23 -9.30
N GLN A 62 23.66 -18.95 -10.30
CA GLN A 62 23.71 -17.64 -10.96
C GLN A 62 22.40 -17.31 -11.68
N HIS A 63 21.80 -18.26 -12.39
CA HIS A 63 20.51 -18.06 -13.03
C HIS A 63 19.44 -17.68 -12.01
N ARG A 64 19.31 -18.45 -10.92
CA ARG A 64 18.34 -18.18 -9.85
C ARG A 64 18.57 -16.82 -9.19
N LEU A 65 19.83 -16.45 -8.93
CA LEU A 65 20.17 -15.15 -8.38
C LEU A 65 19.75 -14.00 -9.30
N ASN A 66 19.97 -14.14 -10.61
CA ASN A 66 19.53 -13.14 -11.59
C ASN A 66 18.01 -13.00 -11.59
N THR A 67 17.27 -14.12 -11.64
CA THR A 67 15.81 -14.11 -11.56
C THR A 67 15.30 -13.45 -10.27
N LEU A 68 15.95 -13.71 -9.12
CA LEU A 68 15.59 -13.05 -7.86
C LEU A 68 15.82 -11.54 -7.92
N LYS A 69 16.95 -11.09 -8.49
CA LYS A 69 17.26 -9.66 -8.65
C LYS A 69 16.27 -8.96 -9.59
N GLU A 70 15.89 -9.60 -10.69
CA GLU A 70 14.87 -9.10 -11.63
C GLU A 70 13.51 -8.97 -10.95
N ASN A 71 13.04 -10.02 -10.26
CA ASN A 71 11.77 -10.02 -9.54
C ASN A 71 11.74 -8.94 -8.44
N LYS A 72 12.85 -8.78 -7.71
CA LYS A 72 13.00 -7.71 -6.72
C LYS A 72 12.88 -6.33 -7.37
N ALA A 73 13.59 -6.07 -8.47
CA ALA A 73 13.55 -4.79 -9.18
C ALA A 73 12.13 -4.47 -9.70
N GLN A 74 11.42 -5.47 -10.21
CA GLN A 74 10.03 -5.31 -10.63
C GLN A 74 9.11 -4.91 -9.47
N LEU A 75 9.30 -5.54 -8.30
CA LEU A 75 8.55 -5.21 -7.09
C LEU A 75 8.91 -3.81 -6.56
N GLU A 76 10.18 -3.40 -6.63
CA GLU A 76 10.63 -2.05 -6.25
C GLU A 76 9.95 -0.97 -7.10
N GLN A 77 9.85 -1.20 -8.42
CA GLN A 77 9.16 -0.28 -9.33
C GLN A 77 7.67 -0.16 -8.99
N ASP A 78 7.01 -1.28 -8.71
CA ASP A 78 5.60 -1.32 -8.33
C ASP A 78 5.35 -0.60 -6.99
N VAL A 79 6.20 -0.85 -5.97
CA VAL A 79 6.16 -0.12 -4.70
C VAL A 79 6.31 1.38 -4.93
N LYS A 80 7.26 1.82 -5.76
CA LYS A 80 7.46 3.24 -6.07
C LYS A 80 6.21 3.86 -6.70
N GLY A 81 5.59 3.18 -7.65
CA GLY A 81 4.34 3.64 -8.28
C GLY A 81 3.21 3.78 -7.26
N ARG A 82 3.05 2.80 -6.37
CA ARG A 82 2.01 2.81 -5.34
C ARG A 82 2.25 3.83 -4.24
N GLN A 83 3.49 4.09 -3.87
CA GLN A 83 3.84 5.17 -2.95
C GLN A 83 3.48 6.55 -3.53
N ALA A 84 3.68 6.76 -4.83
CA ALA A 84 3.27 7.99 -5.49
C ALA A 84 1.73 8.15 -5.48
N TYR A 85 1.00 7.06 -5.76
CA TYR A 85 -0.45 7.05 -5.68
C TYR A 85 -0.95 7.31 -4.25
N TYR A 86 -0.35 6.67 -3.24
CA TYR A 86 -0.65 6.90 -1.83
C TYR A 86 -0.52 8.37 -1.43
N LYS A 87 0.58 9.03 -1.82
CA LYS A 87 0.79 10.47 -1.55
C LYS A 87 -0.23 11.37 -2.25
N THR A 88 -0.83 10.92 -3.35
CA THR A 88 -1.88 11.66 -4.06
C THR A 88 -3.21 11.53 -3.33
N LEU A 89 -3.59 10.28 -2.99
CA LEU A 89 -4.76 9.96 -2.16
C LEU A 89 -4.75 10.69 -0.81
N GLU A 90 -3.58 10.76 -0.15
CA GLU A 90 -3.42 11.46 1.12
C GLU A 90 -3.76 12.95 1.01
N ARG A 91 -3.30 13.60 -0.07
CA ARG A 91 -3.59 15.02 -0.33
C ARG A 91 -5.07 15.24 -0.62
N GLU A 92 -5.69 14.39 -1.43
CA GLU A 92 -7.12 14.46 -1.75
C GLU A 92 -7.98 14.28 -0.49
N ILE A 93 -7.65 13.29 0.35
CA ILE A 93 -8.34 13.06 1.62
C ILE A 93 -8.22 14.28 2.53
N ASN A 94 -7.03 14.87 2.64
CA ASN A 94 -6.82 16.05 3.48
C ASN A 94 -7.55 17.28 2.93
N GLY A 95 -7.60 17.47 1.62
CA GLY A 95 -8.42 18.51 0.98
C GLY A 95 -9.91 18.35 1.30
N LEU A 96 -10.45 17.14 1.11
CA LEU A 96 -11.84 16.82 1.43
C LEU A 96 -12.16 17.01 2.92
N LYS A 97 -11.23 16.71 3.83
CA LYS A 97 -11.41 16.98 5.27
C LYS A 97 -11.63 18.47 5.54
N LEU A 98 -10.82 19.33 4.91
CA LEU A 98 -10.93 20.78 5.07
C LEU A 98 -12.26 21.30 4.50
N GLU A 99 -12.65 20.85 3.32
CA GLU A 99 -13.94 21.23 2.71
C GLU A 99 -15.13 20.80 3.57
N VAL A 100 -15.10 19.57 4.11
CA VAL A 100 -16.14 19.08 5.01
C VAL A 100 -16.20 19.89 6.31
N ALA A 101 -15.05 20.28 6.86
CA ALA A 101 -15.00 21.13 8.06
C ALA A 101 -15.61 22.52 7.78
N GLU A 102 -15.25 23.15 6.67
CA GLU A 102 -15.77 24.46 6.29
C GLU A 102 -17.28 24.41 6.00
N ALA A 103 -17.76 23.40 5.27
CA ALA A 103 -19.19 23.22 5.02
C ALA A 103 -19.99 23.01 6.32
N ASN A 104 -19.44 22.27 7.29
CA ASN A 104 -20.07 22.12 8.60
C ASN A 104 -20.13 23.45 9.36
N LYS A 105 -19.05 24.24 9.34
CA LYS A 105 -18.99 25.57 9.96
C LYS A 105 -20.02 26.52 9.35
N GLN A 106 -20.12 26.57 8.02
CA GLN A 106 -21.13 27.38 7.32
C GLN A 106 -22.55 26.94 7.67
N ARG A 107 -22.80 25.61 7.70
CA ARG A 107 -24.10 25.07 8.14
C ARG A 107 -24.44 25.51 9.57
N GLU A 108 -23.48 25.46 10.49
CA GLU A 108 -23.66 25.87 11.88
C GLU A 108 -23.93 27.37 12.00
N GLN A 109 -23.19 28.20 11.27
CA GLN A 109 -23.42 29.65 11.22
C GLN A 109 -24.82 29.99 10.69
N CYS A 110 -25.25 29.38 9.59
CA CYS A 110 -26.60 29.55 9.06
C CYS A 110 -27.67 29.09 10.06
N GLN A 111 -27.44 27.97 10.74
CA GLN A 111 -28.35 27.47 11.76
C GLN A 111 -28.45 28.41 12.96
N MET A 112 -27.34 28.99 13.43
CA MET A 112 -27.34 30.00 14.48
C MET A 112 -28.06 31.27 14.04
N TRP A 113 -27.82 31.74 12.81
CA TRP A 113 -28.48 32.91 12.25
C TRP A 113 -30.01 32.73 12.16
N LEU A 114 -30.49 31.60 11.64
CA LEU A 114 -31.93 31.28 11.61
C LEU A 114 -32.54 31.22 13.00
N THR A 115 -31.85 30.60 13.96
CA THR A 115 -32.29 30.53 15.36
C THR A 115 -32.41 31.93 15.97
N SER A 116 -31.45 32.83 15.69
CA SER A 116 -31.48 34.22 16.15
C SER A 116 -32.65 35.04 15.57
N LYS A 117 -33.17 34.63 14.41
CA LYS A 117 -34.37 35.22 13.78
C LYS A 117 -35.68 34.58 14.23
N GLY A 118 -35.66 33.72 15.26
CA GLY A 118 -36.84 33.09 15.83
C GLY A 118 -37.37 31.89 15.04
N VAL A 119 -36.63 31.41 14.02
CA VAL A 119 -37.00 30.20 13.28
C VAL A 119 -36.67 28.98 14.14
N LYS A 120 -37.70 28.33 14.69
CA LYS A 120 -37.55 27.07 15.44
C LYS A 120 -37.11 25.95 14.49
N LYS A 121 -36.23 25.05 14.95
CA LYS A 121 -35.87 23.83 14.19
C LYS A 121 -37.12 22.99 13.95
N THR A 122 -37.72 23.09 12.76
CA THR A 122 -38.85 22.25 12.37
C THR A 122 -38.38 20.89 11.84
N ALA A 123 -39.27 19.90 11.84
CA ALA A 123 -38.97 18.50 11.52
C ALA A 123 -38.34 18.27 10.12
N SER A 124 -38.43 19.23 9.19
CA SER A 124 -37.74 19.22 7.90
C SER A 124 -36.20 19.25 8.06
N THR A 125 -35.69 19.93 9.09
CA THR A 125 -34.27 19.97 9.44
C THR A 125 -33.77 18.67 10.08
N SER A 126 -34.66 17.86 10.67
CA SER A 126 -34.33 16.50 11.13
C SER A 126 -34.38 15.46 10.00
N SER A 127 -35.11 15.71 8.93
CA SER A 127 -35.20 14.82 7.76
C SER A 127 -33.89 14.76 6.95
N SER A 128 -33.12 15.85 6.89
CA SER A 128 -31.79 15.87 6.26
C SER A 128 -30.75 15.01 7.01
N ARG A 129 -30.94 14.79 8.32
CA ARG A 129 -30.19 13.79 9.11
C ARG A 129 -30.66 12.34 8.86
N SER A 130 -31.92 12.13 8.51
CA SER A 130 -32.53 10.80 8.37
C SER A 130 -32.31 10.15 6.98
N HIS A 131 -32.17 10.94 5.91
CA HIS A 131 -32.10 10.40 4.55
C HIS A 131 -30.82 9.57 4.27
N ARG A 132 -29.71 9.80 4.99
CA ARG A 132 -28.50 8.96 4.91
C ARG A 132 -28.66 7.59 5.58
N GLY A 133 -29.62 7.41 6.49
CA GLY A 133 -29.86 6.15 7.20
C GLY A 133 -30.75 5.15 6.44
N ARG A 134 -31.53 5.61 5.44
CA ARG A 134 -32.50 4.77 4.73
C ARG A 134 -31.97 4.06 3.49
N GLN A 135 -30.86 4.49 2.88
CA GLN A 135 -30.30 3.79 1.71
C GLN A 135 -29.52 2.51 2.06
N LYS A 136 -29.04 2.33 3.30
CA LYS A 136 -28.36 1.08 3.74
C LYS A 136 -29.31 -0.11 4.00
N LYS A 137 -30.63 0.07 3.91
CA LYS A 137 -31.62 -1.02 4.15
C LYS A 137 -32.32 -1.56 2.88
N ARG A 138 -31.93 -1.13 1.68
CA ARG A 138 -32.57 -1.58 0.42
C ARG A 138 -31.70 -2.49 -0.46
N GLN A 139 -30.61 -3.03 0.06
CA GLN A 139 -29.85 -4.12 -0.56
C GLN A 139 -29.61 -5.22 0.48
N LYS A 140 -30.66 -6.00 0.72
CA LYS A 140 -30.62 -7.37 1.23
C LYS A 140 -31.64 -8.16 0.43
#